data_AF-A0A401ZZW8-F1
#
_entry.id   AF-A0A401ZZW8-F1
#
_cell.length_a   1.000
_cell.length_b   1.000
_cell.length_c   1.000
_cell.angle_alpha   90.00
_cell.angle_beta   90.00
_cell.angle_gamma   90.00
#
_symmetry.space_group_name_H-M   'P 1'
#
loop_
_entity.id
_entity.type
_entity.pdbx_description
1 polymer ?
#
loop_
_entity_poly.entity_id
_entity_poly.type
_entity_poly.pdbx_seq_one_letter_code
_entity_poly.pdbx_strand_id
1 'polypeptide(L)'
;MQFPYNRYQTLAEPLPVTYPAGAESLARLVSQTVSQANQKLTQLLQLAPPELDLLVVDMSDWHLAPHEEDEEVEAPHPYLTQVTPRLTLVVPVEFDALFGEMVPEKVAFMLYHEVALAFIEADPRPWPENNPLWADEWQFKFAALWLAREINGVQDVVNQDLFTEYEDLFEPEPDGKTPDTVRGFDWYADTTPEDYLGYELLLERFAADLLTKYGVKILPSFLTLYRQEREELLSDDVTAILSSVLGPDGNEWLEELIYF
;
A
#
# COMPACT_ATOMS: atom_id res chain seq x y z
N MET A 1 -15.62 -22.05 9.56
CA MET A 1 -15.76 -21.95 11.04
C MET A 1 -15.70 -20.47 11.39
N GLN A 2 -16.32 -20.01 12.48
CA GLN A 2 -16.35 -18.58 12.83
C GLN A 2 -15.11 -18.19 13.64
N PHE A 3 -14.56 -16.99 13.41
CA PHE A 3 -13.41 -16.45 14.14
C PHE A 3 -13.66 -16.40 15.66
N PRO A 4 -12.72 -16.86 16.51
CA PRO A 4 -12.94 -17.04 17.95
C PRO A 4 -12.65 -15.78 18.78
N TYR A 5 -13.39 -14.69 18.54
CA TYR A 5 -13.23 -13.40 19.25
C TYR A 5 -13.20 -13.50 20.78
N ASN A 6 -13.86 -14.50 21.38
CA ASN A 6 -13.90 -14.71 22.82
C ASN A 6 -12.53 -15.08 23.44
N ARG A 7 -11.54 -15.45 22.63
CA ARG A 7 -10.15 -15.70 23.07
C ARG A 7 -9.29 -14.45 23.07
N TYR A 8 -9.81 -13.34 22.54
CA TYR A 8 -9.07 -12.12 22.29
C TYR A 8 -9.40 -11.05 23.36
N GLN A 9 -8.47 -10.12 23.52
CA GLN A 9 -8.58 -8.95 24.40
C GLN A 9 -8.74 -7.70 23.56
N THR A 10 -9.22 -6.61 24.17
CA THR A 10 -9.38 -5.31 23.49
C THR A 10 -8.57 -4.23 24.19
N LEU A 11 -7.69 -3.58 23.43
CA LEU A 11 -7.02 -2.35 23.81
C LEU A 11 -7.88 -1.18 23.32
N ALA A 12 -8.26 -0.25 24.19
CA ALA A 12 -9.24 0.78 23.84
C ALA A 12 -8.66 2.05 23.19
N GLU A 13 -7.36 2.35 23.38
CA GLU A 13 -6.75 3.62 22.96
C GLU A 13 -5.36 3.43 22.31
N PRO A 14 -4.95 4.30 21.37
CA PRO A 14 -5.70 5.44 20.79
C PRO A 14 -6.80 5.04 19.80
N LEU A 15 -6.69 3.85 19.19
CA LEU A 15 -7.73 3.19 18.39
C LEU A 15 -8.02 1.80 18.99
N PRO A 16 -9.29 1.35 19.02
CA PRO A 16 -9.62 0.02 19.50
C PRO A 16 -8.90 -1.08 18.69
N VAL A 17 -8.14 -1.93 19.38
CA VAL A 17 -7.50 -3.11 18.78
C VAL A 17 -7.94 -4.37 19.51
N THR A 18 -8.45 -5.34 18.77
CA THR A 18 -8.70 -6.69 19.27
C THR A 18 -7.45 -7.55 19.00
N TYR A 19 -6.93 -8.26 20.01
CA TYR A 19 -5.63 -8.95 19.91
C TYR A 19 -5.57 -10.22 20.79
N PRO A 20 -4.74 -11.21 20.43
CA PRO A 20 -4.61 -12.45 21.21
C PRO A 20 -3.76 -12.24 22.47
N ALA A 21 -3.86 -13.16 23.43
CA ALA A 21 -3.02 -13.12 24.62
C ALA A 21 -1.52 -13.17 24.25
N GLY A 22 -0.73 -12.26 24.84
CA GLY A 22 0.72 -12.15 24.55
C GLY A 22 1.09 -11.16 23.45
N ALA A 23 0.15 -10.69 22.63
CA ALA A 23 0.40 -9.74 21.54
C ALA A 23 0.16 -8.27 21.89
N GLU A 24 0.11 -7.91 23.18
CA GLU A 24 -0.24 -6.55 23.62
C GLU A 24 0.72 -5.48 23.06
N SER A 25 2.02 -5.79 23.01
CA SER A 25 3.02 -4.86 22.45
C SER A 25 2.78 -4.58 20.97
N LEU A 26 2.44 -5.61 20.19
CA LEU A 26 2.09 -5.47 18.78
C LEU A 26 0.78 -4.70 18.62
N ALA A 27 -0.24 -5.00 19.43
CA ALA A 27 -1.51 -4.27 19.40
C ALA A 27 -1.32 -2.77 19.69
N ARG A 28 -0.46 -2.41 20.65
CA ARG A 28 -0.10 -1.01 20.94
C ARG A 28 0.63 -0.36 19.77
N LEU A 29 1.57 -1.07 19.15
CA LEU A 29 2.29 -0.60 17.97
C LEU A 29 1.31 -0.33 16.82
N VAL A 30 0.47 -1.31 16.45
CA VAL A 30 -0.54 -1.17 15.39
C VAL A 30 -1.46 0.02 15.66
N SER A 31 -2.01 0.12 16.87
CA SER A 31 -2.90 1.24 17.24
C SER A 31 -2.23 2.60 17.07
N GLN A 32 -0.97 2.73 17.52
CA GLN A 32 -0.21 3.98 17.43
C GLN A 32 0.17 4.32 15.99
N THR A 33 0.69 3.35 15.24
CA THR A 33 1.08 3.49 13.83
C THR A 33 -0.10 3.94 12.98
N VAL A 34 -1.24 3.25 13.08
CA VAL A 34 -2.47 3.61 12.35
C VAL A 34 -2.98 4.98 12.80
N SER A 35 -2.97 5.28 14.11
CA SER A 35 -3.42 6.58 14.59
C SER A 35 -2.56 7.74 14.06
N GLN A 36 -1.24 7.56 13.94
CA GLN A 36 -0.35 8.59 13.38
C GLN A 36 -0.53 8.74 11.87
N ALA A 37 -0.67 7.62 11.16
CA ALA A 37 -0.98 7.61 9.73
C ALA A 37 -2.29 8.34 9.42
N ASN A 38 -3.36 8.04 10.16
CA ASN A 38 -4.65 8.71 10.04
C ASN A 38 -4.53 10.24 10.17
N GLN A 39 -3.76 10.72 11.15
CA GLN A 39 -3.58 12.17 11.36
C GLN A 39 -2.85 12.82 10.17
N LYS A 40 -1.79 12.18 9.67
CA LYS A 40 -1.00 12.68 8.54
C LYS A 40 -1.81 12.67 7.24
N LEU A 41 -2.48 11.56 6.91
CA LEU A 41 -3.31 11.45 5.71
C LEU A 41 -4.52 12.40 5.74
N THR A 42 -5.16 12.58 6.90
CA THR A 42 -6.21 13.59 7.09
C THR A 42 -5.70 14.99 6.70
N GLN A 43 -4.49 15.35 7.14
CA GLN A 43 -3.89 16.64 6.81
C GLN A 43 -3.48 16.75 5.34
N LEU A 44 -2.99 15.68 4.74
CA LEU A 44 -2.57 15.68 3.34
C LEU A 44 -3.75 15.75 2.37
N LEU A 45 -4.73 14.85 2.56
CA LEU A 45 -5.85 14.64 1.66
C LEU A 45 -7.07 15.52 1.97
N GLN A 46 -7.10 16.15 3.16
CA GLN A 46 -8.24 16.93 3.65
C GLN A 46 -9.54 16.10 3.71
N LEU A 47 -9.41 14.80 3.97
CA LEU A 47 -10.49 13.84 4.16
C LEU A 47 -10.62 13.48 5.64
N ALA A 48 -11.82 13.09 6.07
CA ALA A 48 -12.00 12.51 7.40
C ALA A 48 -11.32 11.13 7.45
N PRO A 49 -10.77 10.72 8.61
CA PRO A 49 -10.24 9.37 8.75
C PRO A 49 -11.35 8.32 8.60
N PRO A 50 -11.09 7.19 7.93
CA PRO A 50 -12.06 6.12 7.81
C PRO A 50 -12.39 5.51 9.18
N GLU A 51 -13.63 5.06 9.37
CA GLU A 51 -13.99 4.27 10.55
C GLU A 51 -13.39 2.87 10.42
N LEU A 52 -12.29 2.63 11.13
CA LEU A 52 -11.49 1.41 11.04
C LEU A 52 -11.43 0.70 12.40
N ASP A 53 -11.79 -0.58 12.42
CA ASP A 53 -11.49 -1.49 13.53
C ASP A 53 -10.15 -2.21 13.27
N LEU A 54 -9.40 -2.52 14.33
CA LEU A 54 -8.09 -3.15 14.22
C LEU A 54 -8.13 -4.55 14.84
N LEU A 55 -7.66 -5.56 14.12
CA LEU A 55 -7.64 -6.95 14.57
C LEU A 55 -6.25 -7.57 14.38
N VAL A 56 -5.54 -7.78 15.48
CA VAL A 56 -4.31 -8.58 15.48
C VAL A 56 -4.69 -10.05 15.62
N VAL A 57 -4.14 -10.95 14.80
CA VAL A 57 -4.53 -12.37 14.72
C VAL A 57 -3.38 -13.31 15.02
N ASP A 58 -3.62 -14.27 15.92
CA ASP A 58 -2.69 -15.37 16.20
C ASP A 58 -2.61 -16.36 15.03
N MET A 59 -1.42 -16.88 14.73
CA MET A 59 -1.22 -17.79 13.60
C MET A 59 -2.05 -19.08 13.69
N SER A 60 -2.39 -19.54 14.89
CA SER A 60 -3.26 -20.72 15.07
C SER A 60 -4.71 -20.47 14.62
N ASP A 61 -5.14 -19.21 14.58
CA ASP A 61 -6.47 -18.77 14.17
C ASP A 61 -6.44 -18.02 12.81
N TRP A 62 -5.29 -17.91 12.12
CA TRP A 62 -5.12 -17.13 10.86
C TRP A 62 -6.07 -17.58 9.74
N HIS A 63 -6.15 -18.89 9.49
CA HIS A 63 -7.09 -19.48 8.52
C HIS A 63 -8.58 -19.26 8.84
N LEU A 64 -8.90 -18.69 10.01
CA LEU A 64 -10.25 -18.31 10.43
C LEU A 64 -10.44 -16.79 10.46
N ALA A 65 -9.40 -16.00 10.19
CA ALA A 65 -9.48 -14.55 10.16
C ALA A 65 -10.59 -14.11 9.21
N PRO A 66 -11.31 -13.01 9.49
CA PRO A 66 -12.33 -12.51 8.56
C PRO A 66 -11.66 -12.07 7.26
N HIS A 67 -12.10 -12.62 6.12
CA HIS A 67 -11.56 -12.34 4.78
C HIS A 67 -12.68 -12.35 3.74
N GLU A 68 -12.51 -11.58 2.66
CA GLU A 68 -13.37 -11.56 1.47
C GLU A 68 -12.93 -12.59 0.45
N GLU A 69 -11.62 -12.82 0.35
CA GLU A 69 -10.99 -13.73 -0.62
C GLU A 69 -10.09 -14.74 0.09
N ASP A 70 -10.07 -15.99 -0.39
CA ASP A 70 -9.29 -17.06 0.25
C ASP A 70 -7.78 -16.73 0.26
N GLU A 71 -7.30 -15.99 -0.74
CA GLU A 71 -5.91 -15.55 -0.92
C GLU A 71 -5.38 -14.70 0.25
N GLU A 72 -6.25 -13.92 0.91
CA GLU A 72 -5.89 -13.06 2.05
C GLU A 72 -5.40 -13.85 3.27
N VAL A 73 -5.81 -15.12 3.38
CA VAL A 73 -5.40 -16.02 4.48
C VAL A 73 -4.39 -17.07 4.05
N GLU A 74 -3.95 -17.08 2.79
CA GLU A 74 -2.91 -17.99 2.31
C GLU A 74 -1.52 -17.56 2.77
N ALA A 75 -1.19 -16.26 2.67
CA ALA A 75 0.09 -15.69 3.07
C ALA A 75 -0.10 -14.64 4.19
N PRO A 76 0.54 -14.76 5.35
CA PRO A 76 0.33 -13.81 6.45
C PRO A 76 0.86 -12.40 6.15
N HIS A 77 -0.04 -11.45 5.90
CA HIS A 77 0.24 -10.01 5.77
C HIS A 77 -0.98 -9.17 6.21
N PRO A 78 -0.82 -7.86 6.47
CA PRO A 78 -1.96 -7.00 6.78
C PRO A 78 -2.87 -6.82 5.57
N TYR A 79 -4.18 -6.85 5.79
CA TYR A 79 -5.19 -6.58 4.77
C TYR A 79 -6.45 -5.95 5.38
N LEU A 80 -7.24 -5.30 4.53
CA LEU A 80 -8.53 -4.73 4.88
C LEU A 80 -9.68 -5.66 4.48
N THR A 81 -10.71 -5.72 5.31
CA THR A 81 -11.91 -6.49 4.99
C THR A 81 -13.20 -5.82 5.46
N GLN A 82 -14.26 -5.99 4.68
CA GLN A 82 -15.61 -5.52 4.99
C GLN A 82 -16.57 -6.64 5.44
N VAL A 83 -16.09 -7.87 5.64
CA VAL A 83 -16.96 -8.98 6.12
C VAL A 83 -17.35 -8.87 7.60
N THR A 84 -16.76 -7.92 8.32
CA THR A 84 -17.17 -7.59 9.69
C THR A 84 -18.15 -6.40 9.70
N PRO A 85 -18.79 -6.05 10.84
CA PRO A 85 -19.70 -4.91 10.90
C PRO A 85 -19.10 -3.55 10.50
N ARG A 86 -17.77 -3.43 10.51
CA ARG A 86 -16.99 -2.24 10.12
C ARG A 86 -15.79 -2.67 9.29
N LEU A 87 -15.27 -1.74 8.48
CA LEU A 87 -13.98 -1.95 7.82
C LEU A 87 -12.94 -2.33 8.89
N THR A 88 -12.25 -3.44 8.68
CA THR A 88 -11.29 -3.99 9.65
C THR A 88 -9.94 -4.19 9.00
N LEU A 89 -8.90 -3.63 9.62
CA LEU A 89 -7.51 -3.96 9.29
C LEU A 89 -7.09 -5.17 10.11
N VAL A 90 -6.92 -6.29 9.43
CA VAL A 90 -6.43 -7.55 9.98
C VAL A 90 -4.90 -7.53 9.92
N VAL A 91 -4.24 -7.90 11.02
CA VAL A 91 -2.78 -7.87 11.15
C VAL A 91 -2.31 -9.19 11.76
N PRO A 92 -1.46 -9.98 11.09
CA PRO A 92 -0.96 -11.21 11.70
C PRO A 92 0.09 -10.92 12.78
N VAL A 93 0.29 -11.85 13.72
CA VAL A 93 1.39 -11.77 14.69
C VAL A 93 2.76 -12.13 14.09
N GLU A 94 2.77 -12.88 12.98
CA GLU A 94 3.93 -13.29 12.21
C GLU A 94 3.67 -13.00 10.73
N PHE A 95 4.68 -12.54 10.00
CA PHE A 95 4.54 -12.16 8.58
C PHE A 95 5.15 -13.23 7.69
N ASP A 96 4.66 -13.31 6.45
CA ASP A 96 5.21 -14.20 5.44
C ASP A 96 6.69 -13.91 5.17
N ALA A 97 7.47 -14.96 4.90
CA ALA A 97 8.90 -14.83 4.63
C ALA A 97 9.19 -14.15 3.29
N LEU A 98 8.21 -14.10 2.36
CA LEU A 98 8.32 -13.40 1.08
C LEU A 98 8.70 -11.91 1.26
N PHE A 99 8.33 -11.30 2.39
CA PHE A 99 8.64 -9.90 2.68
C PHE A 99 10.07 -9.67 3.20
N GLY A 100 10.92 -10.70 3.20
CA GLY A 100 12.33 -10.62 3.59
C GLY A 100 12.52 -10.43 5.11
N GLU A 101 13.56 -9.69 5.48
CA GLU A 101 13.86 -9.40 6.89
C GLU A 101 12.84 -8.42 7.47
N MET A 102 12.04 -8.88 8.45
CA MET A 102 11.04 -8.05 9.11
C MET A 102 11.66 -7.10 10.13
N VAL A 103 11.81 -5.83 9.74
CA VAL A 103 12.21 -4.71 10.59
C VAL A 103 11.01 -3.82 10.95
N PRO A 104 11.06 -3.03 12.04
CA PRO A 104 9.94 -2.18 12.46
C PRO A 104 9.41 -1.24 11.37
N GLU A 105 10.29 -0.72 10.53
CA GLU A 105 9.97 0.18 9.42
C GLU A 105 9.13 -0.51 8.34
N LYS A 106 9.42 -1.78 8.02
CA LYS A 106 8.63 -2.57 7.07
C LYS A 106 7.24 -2.88 7.60
N VAL A 107 7.15 -3.28 8.87
CA VAL A 107 5.85 -3.52 9.53
C VAL A 107 5.01 -2.24 9.49
N ALA A 108 5.62 -1.09 9.80
CA ALA A 108 4.93 0.19 9.72
C ALA A 108 4.50 0.52 8.27
N PHE A 109 5.36 0.28 7.29
CA PHE A 109 5.08 0.53 5.88
C PHE A 109 3.90 -0.31 5.35
N MET A 110 3.83 -1.60 5.69
CA MET A 110 2.68 -2.45 5.35
C MET A 110 1.38 -1.92 5.98
N LEU A 111 1.42 -1.47 7.24
CA LEU A 111 0.25 -0.84 7.86
C LEU A 111 -0.11 0.50 7.20
N TYR A 112 0.87 1.29 6.77
CA TYR A 112 0.62 2.54 6.06
C TYR A 112 0.00 2.32 4.69
N HIS A 113 0.35 1.23 4.01
CA HIS A 113 -0.26 0.81 2.76
C HIS A 113 -1.76 0.62 2.92
N GLU A 114 -2.16 -0.25 3.85
CA GLU A 114 -3.58 -0.51 4.12
C GLU A 114 -4.32 0.75 4.56
N VAL A 115 -3.72 1.57 5.44
CA VAL A 115 -4.36 2.82 5.85
C VAL A 115 -4.50 3.80 4.67
N ALA A 116 -3.52 3.87 3.77
CA ALA A 116 -3.63 4.71 2.57
C ALA A 116 -4.74 4.24 1.63
N LEU A 117 -4.85 2.92 1.43
CA LEU A 117 -5.93 2.30 0.67
C LEU A 117 -7.29 2.69 1.26
N ALA A 118 -7.50 2.46 2.56
CA ALA A 118 -8.75 2.84 3.24
C ALA A 118 -9.09 4.33 3.09
N PHE A 119 -8.11 5.23 3.12
CA PHE A 119 -8.35 6.67 2.94
C PHE A 119 -8.80 7.03 1.52
N ILE A 120 -8.14 6.47 0.52
CA ILE A 120 -8.37 6.83 -0.88
C ILE A 120 -9.69 6.20 -1.37
N GLU A 121 -9.99 4.97 -0.94
CA GLU A 121 -11.27 4.31 -1.21
C GLU A 121 -12.45 4.99 -0.50
N ALA A 122 -12.27 5.48 0.73
CA ALA A 122 -13.30 6.21 1.46
C ALA A 122 -13.62 7.60 0.88
N ASP A 123 -12.82 8.09 -0.09
CA ASP A 123 -13.09 9.37 -0.74
C ASP A 123 -14.42 9.29 -1.54
N PRO A 124 -15.36 10.23 -1.32
CA PRO A 124 -16.69 10.17 -1.95
C PRO A 124 -16.70 10.53 -3.45
N ARG A 125 -15.57 11.00 -4.01
CA ARG A 125 -15.46 11.25 -5.45
C ARG A 125 -15.64 9.94 -6.24
N PRO A 126 -16.12 10.00 -7.48
CA PRO A 126 -16.26 8.80 -8.33
C PRO A 126 -14.90 8.20 -8.71
N TRP A 127 -14.85 6.90 -8.93
CA TRP A 127 -13.69 6.17 -9.47
C TRP A 127 -13.92 5.89 -10.96
N PRO A 128 -12.87 5.87 -11.80
CA PRO A 128 -12.99 5.27 -13.14
C PRO A 128 -13.40 3.80 -13.04
N GLU A 129 -14.32 3.33 -13.89
CA GLU A 129 -14.80 1.93 -13.82
C GLU A 129 -13.73 0.94 -14.28
N ASN A 130 -12.97 1.29 -15.31
CA ASN A 130 -11.82 0.53 -15.79
C ASN A 130 -10.57 1.43 -15.86
N ASN A 131 -9.46 0.95 -15.32
CA ASN A 131 -8.19 1.66 -15.29
C ASN A 131 -7.03 0.64 -15.26
N PRO A 132 -5.82 1.01 -15.70
CA PRO A 132 -4.68 0.10 -15.63
C PRO A 132 -4.25 -0.07 -14.18
N LEU A 133 -3.91 -1.30 -13.77
CA LEU A 133 -3.56 -1.67 -12.40
C LEU A 133 -2.63 -0.65 -11.71
N TRP A 134 -1.57 -0.25 -12.40
CA TRP A 134 -0.59 0.68 -11.85
C TRP A 134 -1.16 2.04 -11.45
N ALA A 135 -2.23 2.50 -12.10
CA ALA A 135 -2.86 3.79 -11.83
C ALA A 135 -3.31 3.90 -10.39
N ASP A 136 -3.81 2.81 -9.81
CA ASP A 136 -4.29 2.72 -8.43
C ASP A 136 -3.14 2.41 -7.47
N GLU A 137 -2.32 1.41 -7.79
CA GLU A 137 -1.26 0.90 -6.90
C GLU A 137 -0.19 1.94 -6.54
N TRP A 138 0.24 2.76 -7.51
CA TRP A 138 1.29 3.76 -7.23
C TRP A 138 0.84 4.77 -6.18
N GLN A 139 -0.46 5.08 -6.10
CA GLN A 139 -1.03 6.06 -5.18
C GLN A 139 -0.90 5.57 -3.74
N PHE A 140 -1.23 4.29 -3.51
CA PHE A 140 -1.16 3.63 -2.22
C PHE A 140 0.30 3.52 -1.76
N LYS A 141 1.17 3.04 -2.65
CA LYS A 141 2.61 2.93 -2.36
C LYS A 141 3.25 4.28 -2.06
N PHE A 142 2.92 5.31 -2.84
CA PHE A 142 3.40 6.68 -2.65
C PHE A 142 2.97 7.27 -1.31
N ALA A 143 1.70 7.11 -0.93
CA ALA A 143 1.19 7.56 0.35
C ALA A 143 1.85 6.82 1.53
N ALA A 144 2.00 5.49 1.42
CA ALA A 144 2.64 4.67 2.43
C ALA A 144 4.13 5.05 2.62
N LEU A 145 4.84 5.27 1.52
CA LEU A 145 6.25 5.63 1.58
C LEU A 145 6.43 7.03 2.16
N TRP A 146 5.57 7.98 1.81
CA TRP A 146 5.55 9.29 2.41
C TRP A 146 5.35 9.23 3.93
N LEU A 147 4.42 8.40 4.41
CA LEU A 147 4.22 8.17 5.84
C LEU A 147 5.46 7.58 6.50
N ALA A 148 6.11 6.61 5.87
CA ALA A 148 7.37 6.04 6.36
C ALA A 148 8.48 7.10 6.47
N ARG A 149 8.58 8.03 5.50
CA ARG A 149 9.53 9.16 5.59
C ARG A 149 9.19 10.11 6.74
N GLU A 150 7.92 10.48 6.85
CA GLU A 150 7.46 11.49 7.81
C GLU A 150 7.43 11.03 9.27
N ILE A 151 7.08 9.76 9.50
CA ILE A 151 6.85 9.20 10.83
C ILE A 151 8.08 8.43 11.31
N ASN A 152 8.70 7.64 10.44
CA ASN A 152 9.81 6.75 10.79
C ASN A 152 11.18 7.26 10.31
N GLY A 153 11.23 8.33 9.50
CA GLY A 153 12.49 8.91 9.02
C GLY A 153 13.17 8.10 7.91
N VAL A 154 12.45 7.20 7.24
CA VAL A 154 12.94 6.49 6.05
C VAL A 154 13.36 7.51 4.99
N GLN A 155 14.53 7.35 4.38
CA GLN A 155 15.09 8.35 3.45
C GLN A 155 14.85 8.00 1.97
N ASP A 156 14.87 6.72 1.62
CA ASP A 156 14.70 6.25 0.25
C ASP A 156 13.56 5.23 0.18
N VAL A 157 13.87 3.95 -0.06
CA VAL A 157 12.98 2.79 0.02
C VAL A 157 13.06 2.13 1.40
N VAL A 158 11.98 1.46 1.77
CA VAL A 158 11.79 0.66 2.99
C VAL A 158 12.35 -0.76 2.79
N ASN A 159 12.09 -1.40 1.64
CA ASN A 159 12.45 -2.80 1.40
C ASN A 159 13.91 -3.02 0.92
N GLN A 160 14.89 -2.42 1.60
CA GLN A 160 16.29 -2.36 1.14
C GLN A 160 16.95 -3.73 0.89
N ASP A 161 16.64 -4.73 1.71
CA ASP A 161 17.11 -6.11 1.56
C ASP A 161 16.56 -6.74 0.27
N LEU A 162 15.27 -6.57 0.00
CA LEU A 162 14.65 -7.08 -1.23
C LEU A 162 15.15 -6.34 -2.47
N PHE A 163 15.35 -5.02 -2.39
CA PHE A 163 16.01 -4.26 -3.46
C PHE A 163 17.44 -4.75 -3.75
N THR A 164 18.13 -5.28 -2.74
CA THR A 164 19.46 -5.87 -2.93
C THR A 164 19.37 -7.26 -3.54
N GLU A 165 18.41 -8.06 -3.11
CA GLU A 165 18.19 -9.42 -3.62
C GLU A 165 17.71 -9.41 -5.08
N TYR A 166 16.89 -8.43 -5.44
CA TYR A 166 16.27 -8.27 -6.76
C TYR A 166 16.88 -7.10 -7.56
N GLU A 167 18.19 -6.86 -7.43
CA GLU A 167 18.86 -5.75 -8.13
C GLU A 167 18.72 -5.84 -9.66
N ASP A 168 18.66 -7.07 -10.20
CA ASP A 168 18.49 -7.36 -11.63
C ASP A 168 17.19 -6.79 -12.22
N LEU A 169 16.14 -6.58 -11.40
CA LEU A 169 14.88 -5.96 -11.84
C LEU A 169 15.08 -4.53 -12.37
N PHE A 170 16.17 -3.87 -11.97
CA PHE A 170 16.49 -2.50 -12.34
C PHE A 170 17.61 -2.42 -13.38
N GLU A 171 18.04 -3.54 -13.96
CA GLU A 171 19.01 -3.54 -15.05
C GLU A 171 18.32 -3.30 -16.40
N PRO A 172 18.75 -2.28 -17.18
CA PRO A 172 18.13 -2.00 -18.48
C PRO A 172 18.61 -2.99 -19.56
N GLU A 173 17.66 -3.43 -20.38
CA GLU A 173 17.85 -4.19 -21.62
C GLU A 173 18.38 -3.27 -22.76
N PRO A 174 18.73 -3.82 -23.95
CA PRO A 174 19.26 -3.04 -25.07
C PRO A 174 18.39 -1.89 -25.58
N ASP A 175 17.09 -1.90 -25.28
CA ASP A 175 16.17 -0.79 -25.59
C ASP A 175 16.20 0.33 -24.54
N GLY A 176 16.94 0.15 -23.44
CA GLY A 176 17.10 1.11 -22.36
C GLY A 176 16.02 1.01 -21.27
N LYS A 177 15.14 0.01 -21.31
CA LYS A 177 14.10 -0.25 -20.31
C LYS A 177 14.37 -1.57 -19.59
N THR A 178 13.83 -1.73 -18.39
CA THR A 178 13.84 -3.02 -17.69
C THR A 178 12.88 -4.00 -18.38
N PRO A 179 13.06 -5.32 -18.23
CA PRO A 179 12.15 -6.32 -18.82
C PRO A 179 10.68 -6.10 -18.41
N ASP A 180 10.48 -5.76 -17.13
CA ASP A 180 9.19 -5.39 -16.56
C ASP A 180 9.18 -3.90 -16.18
N THR A 181 8.07 -3.22 -16.43
CA THR A 181 7.89 -1.81 -16.08
C THR A 181 6.59 -1.63 -15.31
N VAL A 182 6.50 -0.55 -14.53
CA VAL A 182 5.27 -0.18 -13.81
C VAL A 182 4.07 -0.12 -14.74
N ARG A 183 4.24 0.41 -15.96
CA ARG A 183 3.16 0.49 -16.97
C ARG A 183 2.93 -0.80 -17.74
N GLY A 184 3.92 -1.67 -17.81
CA GLY A 184 3.89 -2.92 -18.57
C GLY A 184 3.34 -4.11 -17.79
N PHE A 185 3.34 -4.04 -16.46
CA PHE A 185 2.81 -5.10 -15.61
C PHE A 185 1.29 -5.13 -15.63
N ASP A 186 0.74 -6.34 -15.73
CA ASP A 186 -0.69 -6.62 -15.64
C ASP A 186 -0.88 -7.95 -14.91
N TRP A 187 -2.05 -8.13 -14.30
CA TRP A 187 -2.35 -9.32 -13.51
C TRP A 187 -2.95 -10.43 -14.39
N TYR A 188 -2.28 -11.58 -14.43
CA TYR A 188 -2.73 -12.77 -15.15
C TYR A 188 -2.93 -13.94 -14.19
N ALA A 189 -3.69 -14.95 -14.64
CA ALA A 189 -3.97 -16.13 -13.83
C ALA A 189 -2.72 -16.97 -13.48
N ASP A 190 -1.61 -16.73 -14.17
CA ASP A 190 -0.30 -17.36 -13.95
C ASP A 190 0.73 -16.42 -13.32
N THR A 191 0.36 -15.19 -12.94
CA THR A 191 1.21 -14.29 -12.16
C THR A 191 1.61 -14.98 -10.86
N THR A 192 2.91 -15.17 -10.66
CA THR A 192 3.44 -15.79 -9.44
C THR A 192 3.60 -14.76 -8.32
N PRO A 193 3.68 -15.19 -7.04
CA PRO A 193 4.00 -14.28 -5.95
C PRO A 193 5.34 -13.53 -6.14
N GLU A 194 6.30 -14.14 -6.84
CA GLU A 194 7.59 -13.52 -7.15
C GLU A 194 7.47 -12.43 -8.23
N ASP A 195 6.66 -12.65 -9.27
CA ASP A 195 6.37 -11.63 -10.28
C ASP A 195 5.69 -10.41 -9.64
N TYR A 196 4.71 -10.66 -8.77
CA TYR A 196 4.02 -9.59 -8.04
C TYR A 196 4.95 -8.86 -7.07
N LEU A 197 5.86 -9.58 -6.39
CA LEU A 197 6.87 -8.95 -5.55
C LEU A 197 7.79 -8.04 -6.38
N GLY A 198 8.20 -8.46 -7.57
CA GLY A 198 9.00 -7.64 -8.47
C GLY A 198 8.27 -6.34 -8.84
N TYR A 199 6.99 -6.44 -9.20
CA TYR A 199 6.15 -5.27 -9.48
C TYR A 199 6.02 -4.32 -8.28
N GLU A 200 5.83 -4.85 -7.08
CA GLU A 200 5.76 -4.09 -5.83
C GLU A 200 7.04 -3.30 -5.55
N LEU A 201 8.22 -3.88 -5.85
CA LEU A 201 9.51 -3.18 -5.76
C LEU A 201 9.65 -2.07 -6.81
N LEU A 202 9.17 -2.29 -8.05
CA LEU A 202 9.14 -1.24 -9.07
C LEU A 202 8.25 -0.06 -8.64
N LEU A 203 7.07 -0.34 -8.07
CA LEU A 203 6.17 0.67 -7.54
C LEU A 203 6.78 1.45 -6.38
N GLU A 204 7.48 0.78 -5.47
CA GLU A 204 8.15 1.45 -4.36
C GLU A 204 9.28 2.35 -4.86
N ARG A 205 10.07 1.89 -5.84
CA ARG A 205 11.09 2.72 -6.48
C ARG A 205 10.48 3.95 -7.13
N PHE A 206 9.41 3.75 -7.89
CA PHE A 206 8.70 4.83 -8.56
C PHE A 206 8.14 5.85 -7.55
N ALA A 207 7.54 5.38 -6.46
CA ALA A 207 7.07 6.20 -5.36
C ALA A 207 8.21 7.00 -4.71
N ALA A 208 9.37 6.37 -4.49
CA ALA A 208 10.53 6.99 -3.88
C ALA A 208 11.08 8.13 -4.75
N ASP A 209 11.20 7.89 -6.07
CA ASP A 209 11.70 8.86 -7.03
C ASP A 209 10.71 10.03 -7.23
N LEU A 210 9.40 9.74 -7.29
CA LEU A 210 8.35 10.76 -7.30
C LEU A 210 8.39 11.64 -6.04
N LEU A 211 8.47 11.04 -4.85
CA LEU A 211 8.50 11.78 -3.58
C LEU A 211 9.72 12.67 -3.48
N THR A 212 10.88 12.17 -3.89
CA THR A 212 12.13 12.91 -3.86
C THR A 212 12.12 14.09 -4.82
N LYS A 213 11.56 13.92 -6.03
CA LYS A 213 11.59 14.96 -7.06
C LYS A 213 10.47 16.00 -6.93
N TYR A 214 9.24 15.57 -6.66
CA TYR A 214 8.06 16.43 -6.73
C TYR A 214 7.37 16.63 -5.37
N GLY A 215 7.67 15.79 -4.38
CA GLY A 215 7.11 15.87 -3.04
C GLY A 215 5.65 15.44 -2.96
N VAL A 216 5.14 15.35 -1.73
CA VAL A 216 3.85 14.70 -1.44
C VAL A 216 2.61 15.37 -2.08
N LYS A 217 2.70 16.67 -2.39
CA LYS A 217 1.54 17.45 -2.88
C LYS A 217 1.03 17.01 -4.25
N ILE A 218 1.79 16.18 -4.97
CA ILE A 218 1.31 15.59 -6.22
C ILE A 218 0.13 14.65 -5.99
N LEU A 219 0.08 13.92 -4.87
CA LEU A 219 -0.98 12.95 -4.61
C LEU A 219 -2.39 13.58 -4.58
N PRO A 220 -2.69 14.59 -3.74
CA PRO A 220 -4.01 15.22 -3.75
C PRO A 220 -4.34 15.91 -5.09
N SER A 221 -3.32 16.40 -5.81
CA SER A 221 -3.49 17.01 -7.12
C SER A 221 -3.86 15.97 -8.19
N PHE A 222 -3.19 14.81 -8.19
CA PHE A 222 -3.50 13.67 -9.04
C PHE A 222 -4.89 13.14 -8.76
N LEU A 223 -5.23 12.85 -7.50
CA LEU A 223 -6.55 12.37 -7.10
C LEU A 223 -7.67 13.29 -7.56
N THR A 224 -7.44 14.61 -7.62
CA THR A 224 -8.42 15.58 -8.12
C THR A 224 -8.71 15.43 -9.61
N LEU A 225 -7.73 15.03 -10.40
CA LEU A 225 -7.90 14.81 -11.84
C LEU A 225 -8.33 13.38 -12.15
N TYR A 226 -7.84 12.42 -11.37
CA TYR A 226 -8.06 10.99 -11.56
C TYR A 226 -9.46 10.52 -11.09
N ARG A 227 -9.91 10.97 -9.90
CA ARG A 227 -11.19 10.56 -9.29
C ARG A 227 -12.38 11.27 -9.95
N GLN A 228 -12.69 10.86 -11.17
CA GLN A 228 -13.79 11.35 -12.01
C GLN A 228 -14.61 10.17 -12.53
N GLU A 229 -15.91 10.39 -12.74
CA GLU A 229 -16.79 9.38 -13.35
C GLU A 229 -16.40 9.22 -14.81
N ARG A 230 -15.78 8.07 -15.12
CA ARG A 230 -15.34 7.67 -16.46
C ARG A 230 -15.46 6.16 -16.60
N GLU A 231 -15.93 5.71 -17.76
CA GLU A 231 -16.02 4.28 -18.07
C GLU A 231 -14.63 3.65 -18.16
N GLU A 232 -13.66 4.35 -18.76
CA GLU A 232 -12.32 3.82 -18.98
C GLU A 232 -11.27 4.94 -18.94
N LEU A 233 -10.11 4.63 -18.36
CA LEU A 233 -8.86 5.35 -18.52
C LEU A 233 -7.79 4.40 -19.03
N LEU A 234 -7.13 4.73 -20.13
CA LEU A 234 -6.00 3.95 -20.63
C LEU A 234 -4.70 4.36 -19.93
N SER A 235 -3.66 3.53 -20.02
CA SER A 235 -2.35 3.87 -19.44
C SER A 235 -1.81 5.21 -19.91
N ASP A 236 -1.97 5.57 -21.18
CA ASP A 236 -1.51 6.87 -21.69
C ASP A 236 -2.33 8.05 -21.13
N ASP A 237 -3.62 7.84 -20.86
CA ASP A 237 -4.47 8.85 -20.21
C ASP A 237 -4.03 9.11 -18.77
N VAL A 238 -3.75 8.04 -18.02
CA VAL A 238 -3.26 8.14 -16.64
C VAL A 238 -1.86 8.77 -16.60
N THR A 239 -0.97 8.37 -17.51
CA THR A 239 0.36 9.00 -17.66
C THR A 239 0.23 10.48 -17.97
N ALA A 240 -0.70 10.88 -18.85
CA ALA A 240 -0.94 12.29 -19.15
C ALA A 240 -1.48 13.07 -17.93
N ILE A 241 -2.37 12.46 -17.13
CA ILE A 241 -2.85 13.04 -15.87
C ILE A 241 -1.68 13.23 -14.90
N LEU A 242 -0.89 12.18 -14.65
CA LEU A 242 0.25 12.25 -13.75
C LEU A 242 1.26 13.31 -14.21
N SER A 243 1.69 13.24 -15.46
CA SER A 243 2.59 14.20 -16.10
C SER A 243 2.11 15.65 -15.92
N SER A 244 0.81 15.91 -16.09
CA SER A 244 0.24 17.25 -15.90
C SER A 244 0.37 17.77 -14.45
N VAL A 245 0.33 16.87 -13.47
CA VAL A 245 0.51 17.17 -12.04
C VAL A 245 1.97 17.41 -11.70
N LEU A 246 2.89 16.66 -12.33
CA LEU A 246 4.33 16.82 -12.16
C LEU A 246 4.82 18.17 -12.72
N GLY A 247 4.07 18.75 -13.67
CA GLY A 247 4.32 20.08 -14.21
C GLY A 247 5.18 20.05 -15.48
N PRO A 248 5.85 21.17 -15.82
CA PRO A 248 6.76 21.22 -16.95
C PRO A 248 7.81 20.12 -16.83
N ASP A 249 8.11 19.45 -17.93
CA ASP A 249 9.08 18.34 -18.03
C ASP A 249 8.65 17.04 -17.31
N GLY A 250 7.42 16.98 -16.76
CA GLY A 250 6.88 15.77 -16.13
C GLY A 250 6.85 14.56 -17.07
N ASN A 251 6.43 14.78 -18.33
CA ASN A 251 6.38 13.72 -19.33
C ASN A 251 7.77 13.18 -19.68
N GLU A 252 8.71 14.08 -19.94
CA GLU A 252 10.09 13.73 -20.29
C GLU A 252 10.74 12.95 -19.14
N TRP A 253 10.55 13.41 -17.91
CA TRP A 253 11.09 12.72 -16.74
C TRP A 253 10.50 11.33 -16.55
N LEU A 254 9.19 11.14 -16.72
CA LEU A 254 8.56 9.83 -16.61
C LEU A 254 9.14 8.86 -17.66
N GLU A 255 9.33 9.32 -18.90
CA GLU A 255 9.87 8.50 -19.99
C GLU A 255 11.36 8.16 -19.79
N GLU A 256 12.12 8.98 -19.06
CA GLU A 256 13.53 8.72 -18.70
C GLU A 256 13.71 7.61 -17.64
N LEU A 257 12.67 7.28 -16.86
CA LEU A 257 12.75 6.22 -15.87
C LEU A 257 12.78 4.86 -16.58
N ILE A 258 13.82 4.06 -16.32
CA ILE A 258 14.03 2.78 -16.99
C ILE A 258 12.93 1.75 -16.69
N TYR A 259 12.25 1.91 -15.56
CA TYR A 259 11.23 1.01 -15.03
C TYR A 259 9.79 1.55 -15.18
N PHE A 260 9.60 2.71 -15.82
CA PHE A 260 8.28 3.29 -16.06
C PHE A 260 7.86 3.14 -17.52
#